data_AF-A0A161T6U7-F1
#
_entry.id   AF-A0A161T6U7-F1
#
_cell.length_a   1.000
_cell.length_b   1.000
_cell.length_c   1.000
_cell.angle_alpha   90.00
_cell.angle_beta   90.00
_cell.angle_gamma   90.00
#
_symmetry.space_group_name_H-M   'P 1'
#
loop_
_entity.id
_entity.type
_entity.pdbx_description
1 polymer ?
#
loop_
_entity_poly.entity_id
_entity_poly.type
_entity_poly.pdbx_seq_one_letter_code
_entity_poly.pdbx_strand_id
1 'polypeptide(L)' 'MEQIVAVQRNQAGGIINFETSSGRIISYRKAVMEANEGTLRFPLGGDADLDDQFDQYPSIF' A
#
# COMPACT_ATOMS: atom_id res chain seq x y z
N MET A 1 2.98 3.45 -14.39
CA MET A 1 2.34 2.49 -13.48
C MET A 1 3.10 2.60 -12.17
N GLU A 2 2.49 3.22 -11.17
CA GLU A 2 3.13 3.45 -9.88
C GLU A 2 3.05 2.17 -9.04
N GLN A 3 4.04 1.95 -8.18
CA GLN A 3 4.10 0.79 -7.29
C GLN A 3 4.21 1.26 -5.85
N ILE A 4 3.68 0.47 -4.91
CA ILE A 4 3.87 0.72 -3.49
C ILE A 4 5.29 0.32 -3.12
N VAL A 5 6.00 1.21 -2.42
CA VAL A 5 7.38 1.01 -1.95
C VAL A 5 7.49 1.03 -0.42
N ALA A 6 6.52 1.63 0.27
CA ALA A 6 6.44 1.62 1.73
C ALA A 6 4.99 1.74 2.20
N VAL A 7 4.76 1.38 3.46
CA VAL A 7 3.47 1.53 4.13
C VAL A 7 3.62 2.42 5.35
N GLN A 8 2.55 3.13 5.69
CA GLN A 8 2.44 3.84 6.96
C GLN A 8 1.37 3.16 7.80
N ARG A 9 1.75 2.75 9.01
CA ARG A 9 0.84 2.11 9.95
C ARG A 9 0.49 3.05 11.08
N ASN A 10 -0.68 2.86 11.68
CA ASN A 10 -1.04 3.51 12.93
C ASN A 10 -0.41 2.78 14.13
N GLN A 11 -0.57 3.32 15.33
CA GLN A 11 -0.05 2.68 16.56
C GLN A 11 -0.69 1.33 16.89
N ALA A 12 -1.81 0.99 16.26
CA ALA A 12 -2.47 -0.30 16.40
C ALA A 12 -1.99 -1.32 15.33
N GLY A 13 -1.03 -0.95 14.47
CA GLY A 13 -0.48 -1.82 13.42
C GLY A 13 -1.26 -1.82 12.09
N GLY A 14 -2.38 -1.09 12.01
CA GLY A 14 -3.22 -1.01 10.81
C GLY A 14 -2.68 -0.01 9.79
N ILE A 15 -2.73 -0.36 8.50
CA ILE A 15 -2.22 0.48 7.41
C ILE A 15 -3.14 1.68 7.17
N ILE A 16 -2.58 2.88 7.20
CA ILE A 16 -3.31 4.14 6.98
C ILE A 16 -2.95 4.79 5.65
N ASN A 17 -1.68 4.76 5.26
CA ASN A 17 -1.19 5.33 4.01
C ASN A 17 -0.15 4.42 3.35
N PHE A 18 0.10 4.67 2.08
CA PHE A 18 1.10 4.01 1.25
C PHE A 18 2.00 5.06 0.62
N GLU A 19 3.27 4.76 0.48
CA GLU A 19 4.20 5.53 -0.34
C GLU A 19 4.36 4.84 -1.69
N THR A 20 4.21 5.60 -2.76
CA THR A 20 4.45 5.11 -4.11
C THR A 20 5.89 5.34 -4.55
N SER A 21 6.32 4.64 -5.59
CA SER A 21 7.63 4.79 -6.22
C SER A 21 7.94 6.20 -6.74
N SER A 22 6.95 7.09 -6.80
CA SER A 22 7.14 8.50 -7.14
C SER A 22 7.39 9.41 -5.93
N GLY A 23 7.39 8.85 -4.71
CA GLY A 23 7.46 9.59 -3.45
C GLY A 23 6.13 10.23 -3.03
N ARG A 24 5.01 9.86 -3.69
CA ARG A 24 3.67 10.32 -3.30
C ARG A 24 3.16 9.47 -2.13
N ILE A 25 2.65 10.14 -1.10
CA ILE A 25 1.88 9.49 -0.04
C ILE A 25 0.40 9.48 -0.42
N ILE A 26 -0.22 8.31 -0.35
CA ILE A 26 -1.62 8.08 -0.70
C ILE A 26 -2.32 7.30 0.40
N SER A 27 -3.54 7.71 0.79
CA SER A 27 -4.31 6.98 1.80
C SER A 27 -4.78 5.63 1.31
N TYR A 28 -4.93 4.68 2.24
CA TYR A 28 -5.34 3.30 1.94
C TYR A 28 -6.53 3.23 0.98
N ARG A 29 -7.62 3.94 1.29
CA ARG A 29 -8.84 3.97 0.47
C ARG A 29 -8.59 4.46 -0.97
N LYS A 30 -7.72 5.44 -1.15
CA LYS A 30 -7.40 6.01 -2.47
C LYS A 30 -6.47 5.06 -3.24
N ALA A 31 -5.54 4.40 -2.57
CA ALA A 31 -4.71 3.37 -3.20
C ALA A 31 -5.54 2.18 -3.69
N VAL A 32 -6.53 1.74 -2.92
CA VAL A 32 -7.49 0.70 -3.34
C VAL A 32 -8.27 1.12 -4.58
N MET A 33 -8.73 2.38 -4.63
CA MET A 33 -9.41 2.92 -5.81
C MET A 33 -8.49 2.99 -7.03
N GLU A 34 -7.29 3.59 -6.89
CA GLU A 34 -6.33 3.74 -7.98
C GLU A 34 -5.82 2.37 -8.50
N ALA A 35 -5.78 1.36 -7.65
CA ALA A 35 -5.42 0.01 -8.09
C ALA A 35 -6.54 -0.70 -8.83
N ASN A 36 -7.79 -0.51 -8.42
CA ASN A 36 -8.96 -0.99 -9.16
C ASN A 36 -9.05 -0.32 -10.54
N GLU A 37 -8.66 0.95 -10.63
CA GLU A 37 -8.54 1.70 -11.89
C GLU A 37 -7.31 1.31 -12.73
N GLY A 38 -6.39 0.48 -12.20
CA GLY A 38 -5.16 0.06 -12.87
C GLY A 38 -4.05 1.12 -12.90
N THR A 39 -4.24 2.25 -12.22
CA THR A 39 -3.25 3.33 -12.10
C THR A 39 -2.12 2.95 -11.13
N LEU A 40 -2.45 2.16 -10.11
CA LEU A 40 -1.54 1.76 -9.04
C LEU A 40 -1.42 0.23 -8.98
N ARG A 41 -0.20 -0.29 -8.93
CA ARG A 41 0.03 -1.74 -8.87
C ARG A 41 0.26 -2.17 -7.44
N PHE A 42 -0.70 -2.89 -6.88
CA PHE A 42 -0.45 -3.66 -5.68
C PHE A 42 0.39 -4.91 -6.00
N PRO A 43 1.27 -5.34 -5.10
CA PRO A 43 1.91 -6.65 -5.15
C PRO A 43 0.88 -7.74 -4.77
N LEU A 44 -0.28 -7.78 -5.44
CA LEU A 44 -1.29 -8.80 -5.23
C LEU A 44 -0.77 -10.11 -5.83
N GLY A 45 -0.30 -11.00 -4.96
CA GLY A 45 0.15 -12.33 -5.29
C GLY A 45 -0.64 -13.37 -4.50
N GLY A 46 -1.84 -13.70 -4.98
CA GLY A 46 -2.65 -14.78 -4.43
C GLY A 46 -3.57 -14.37 -3.28
N ASP A 47 -4.40 -15.31 -2.88
CA ASP A 47 -5.57 -15.24 -2.01
C ASP A 47 -5.26 -14.87 -0.54
N ALA A 48 -4.10 -14.26 -0.29
CA ALA A 48 -3.62 -13.85 1.01
C ALA A 48 -4.27 -12.53 1.45
N ASP A 49 -4.49 -12.40 2.76
CA ASP A 49 -4.95 -11.17 3.38
C ASP A 49 -4.02 -10.01 2.97
N LEU A 50 -4.63 -8.89 2.55
CA LEU A 50 -3.91 -7.74 2.02
C LEU A 50 -2.88 -7.21 3.02
N ASP A 51 -3.23 -7.20 4.30
CA ASP A 51 -2.36 -6.68 5.37
C ASP A 51 -1.07 -7.50 5.49
N ASP A 52 -1.14 -8.83 5.41
CA ASP A 52 0.02 -9.74 5.48
C ASP A 52 0.99 -9.50 4.32
N GLN A 53 0.48 -9.16 3.13
CA GLN A 53 1.31 -8.87 1.95
C GLN A 53 2.10 -7.57 2.09
N PHE A 54 1.68 -6.67 2.98
CA PHE A 54 2.37 -5.42 3.27
C PHE A 54 3.30 -5.50 4.49
N ASP A 55 3.37 -6.63 5.19
CA ASP A 55 4.30 -6.82 6.32
C ASP A 55 5.76 -6.82 5.88
N GLN A 56 6.03 -7.22 4.64
CA GLN A 56 7.37 -7.14 4.04
C GLN A 56 7.79 -5.71 3.66
N TYR A 57 6.87 -4.74 3.70
CA TYR A 57 7.17 -3.37 3.32
C TYR A 57 7.66 -2.56 4.52
N PRO A 58 8.68 -1.70 4.32
CA PRO A 58 9.17 -0.85 5.38
C PRO A 58 8.06 0.08 5.87
N SER A 59 7.92 0.19 7.20
CA SER A 59 7.09 1.25 7.81
C SER A 59 7.86 2.55 7.77
N ILE A 60 7.27 3.60 7.21
CA ILE A 60 7.92 4.93 7.15
C ILE A 60 7.70 5.76 8.42
N PHE A 61 6.87 5.31 9.37
CA PHE A 61 6.73 5.85 10.72
C PHE A 61 6.23 4.78 11.70
#